data_AF-A0A2R7KA80-F1
#
_entry.id   AF-A0A2R7KA80-F1
#
_cell.length_a   1.000
_cell.length_b   1.000
_cell.length_c   1.000
_cell.angle_alpha   90.00
_cell.angle_beta   90.00
_cell.angle_gamma   90.00
#
_symmetry.space_group_name_H-M   'P 1'
#
loop_
_entity.id
_entity.type
_entity.pdbx_description
1 polymer ?
#
loop_
_entity_poly.entity_id
_entity_poly.type
_entity_poly.pdbx_seq_one_letter_code
_entity_poly.pdbx_strand_id
1 'polypeptide(L)'
;MKIYFLLPLALLFGCRCVKSYNNNVQNGKQLLKDVEVLSSDAYEGRKAGTKGAEKARKYIEGRFKKIGLLPLPTLGKYEQEFTFKDNTDKLVTGKNVLG
;
A
#
# COMPACT_ATOMS: atom_id res chain seq x y z
N MET A 1 1.60 -47.28 -33.21
CA MET A 1 2.05 -45.90 -32.95
C MET A 1 1.29 -45.38 -31.73
N LYS A 2 1.87 -45.49 -30.54
CA LYS A 2 1.20 -45.13 -29.26
C LYS A 2 1.67 -43.74 -28.85
N ILE A 3 0.92 -42.71 -29.24
CA ILE A 3 1.20 -41.30 -28.90
C ILE A 3 0.95 -40.98 -27.41
N TYR A 4 0.39 -41.94 -26.67
CA TYR A 4 0.01 -41.83 -25.25
C TYR A 4 1.18 -41.80 -24.26
N PHE A 5 2.44 -41.87 -24.72
CA PHE A 5 3.61 -41.82 -23.82
C PHE A 5 4.12 -40.40 -23.55
N LEU A 6 3.52 -39.36 -24.15
CA LEU A 6 3.91 -37.96 -23.95
C LEU A 6 3.05 -37.21 -22.89
N LEU A 7 2.06 -37.86 -22.28
CA LEU A 7 1.16 -37.22 -21.32
C LEU A 7 1.71 -37.03 -19.88
N PRO A 8 2.77 -37.71 -19.38
CA PRO A 8 3.24 -37.43 -18.01
C PRO A 8 4.29 -36.31 -17.93
N LEU A 9 4.78 -35.77 -19.05
CA LEU A 9 5.85 -34.74 -19.04
C LEU A 9 5.31 -33.31 -18.79
N ALA A 10 4.01 -33.08 -18.99
CA ALA A 10 3.38 -31.78 -18.80
C ALA A 10 3.09 -31.43 -17.33
N LEU A 11 3.14 -32.41 -16.42
CA LEU A 11 2.85 -32.21 -14.99
C LEU A 11 4.07 -31.79 -14.16
N LEU A 12 5.26 -31.69 -14.75
CA LEU A 12 6.50 -31.26 -14.07
C LEU A 12 6.84 -29.77 -14.27
N PHE A 13 6.07 -29.03 -15.08
CA PHE A 13 6.24 -27.57 -15.25
C PHE A 13 5.36 -26.74 -14.30
N GLY A 14 4.90 -27.33 -13.19
CA GLY A 14 4.37 -26.57 -12.06
C GLY A 14 5.49 -25.84 -11.34
N CYS A 15 6.03 -24.77 -11.93
CA CYS A 15 6.91 -23.86 -11.24
C CYS A 15 6.17 -23.33 -10.01
N ARG A 16 6.57 -23.80 -8.82
CA ARG A 16 6.17 -23.19 -7.55
C ARG A 16 6.76 -21.78 -7.52
N CYS A 17 6.02 -20.79 -8.01
CA CYS A 17 6.27 -19.40 -7.67
C CYS A 17 5.81 -19.19 -6.22
N VAL A 18 6.57 -19.73 -5.27
CA VAL A 18 6.54 -19.16 -3.92
C VAL A 18 7.27 -17.84 -4.04
N LYS A 19 6.54 -16.74 -3.84
CA LYS A 19 7.10 -15.40 -3.76
C LYS A 19 8.11 -15.42 -2.61
N SER A 20 9.39 -15.55 -2.93
CA SER A 20 10.47 -15.43 -1.94
C SER A 20 10.39 -14.02 -1.37
N TYR A 21 9.86 -13.89 -0.14
CA TYR A 21 9.91 -12.64 0.59
C TYR A 21 11.36 -12.44 1.00
N ASN A 22 12.09 -11.77 0.11
CA ASN A 22 13.48 -11.46 0.31
C ASN A 22 13.54 -10.45 1.45
N ASN A 23 13.84 -10.91 2.67
CA ASN A 23 14.12 -10.11 3.86
C ASN A 23 15.46 -9.38 3.67
N ASN A 24 15.58 -8.60 2.59
CA ASN A 24 16.73 -7.76 2.39
C ASN A 24 16.66 -6.63 3.42
N VAL A 25 17.76 -6.43 4.13
CA VAL A 25 18.11 -5.27 4.96
C VAL A 25 17.75 -3.91 4.30
N GLN A 26 17.53 -3.89 2.98
CA GLN A 26 16.95 -2.79 2.20
C GLN A 26 15.60 -2.27 2.74
N ASN A 27 14.75 -3.13 3.33
CA ASN A 27 13.47 -2.69 3.89
C ASN A 27 13.64 -1.76 5.09
N GLY A 28 14.67 -1.97 5.92
CA GLY A 28 14.89 -1.15 7.12
C GLY A 28 15.26 0.30 6.81
N LYS A 29 16.12 0.52 5.81
CA LYS A 29 16.51 1.88 5.38
C LYS A 29 15.34 2.65 4.80
N GLN A 30 14.53 1.99 3.96
CA GLN A 30 13.35 2.63 3.37
C GLN A 30 12.28 2.91 4.42
N LEU A 31 12.07 1.99 5.37
CA LEU A 31 11.16 2.19 6.49
C LEU A 31 11.57 3.41 7.32
N LEU A 32 12.86 3.52 7.69
CA LEU A 32 13.36 4.67 8.43
C LEU A 32 13.15 5.97 7.65
N LYS A 33 13.45 5.98 6.34
CA LYS A 33 13.21 7.14 5.47
C LYS A 33 11.73 7.53 5.39
N ASP A 34 10.83 6.55 5.31
CA ASP A 34 9.39 6.82 5.29
C ASP A 34 8.93 7.44 6.62
N VAL A 35 9.45 6.94 7.75
CA VAL A 35 9.18 7.51 9.09
C VAL A 35 9.73 8.93 9.19
N GLU A 36 11.00 9.17 8.84
CA GLU A 36 11.63 10.50 8.89
C GLU A 36 10.84 11.55 8.12
N VAL A 37 10.37 11.21 6.91
CA VAL A 37 9.57 12.14 6.10
C VAL A 37 8.22 12.39 6.77
N LEU A 38 7.50 11.34 7.18
CA LEU A 38 6.16 11.46 7.77
C LEU A 38 6.15 12.12 9.15
N SER A 39 7.27 12.09 9.88
CA SER A 39 7.44 12.75 11.18
C SER A 39 8.18 14.08 11.09
N SER A 40 8.57 14.53 9.90
CA SER A 40 9.28 15.81 9.73
C SER A 40 8.38 17.03 10.01
N ASP A 41 9.00 18.13 10.41
CA ASP A 41 8.32 19.41 10.64
C ASP A 41 7.54 19.90 9.40
N ALA A 42 8.03 19.58 8.20
CA ALA A 42 7.36 19.92 6.94
C ALA A 42 5.97 19.29 6.79
N TYR A 43 5.69 18.21 7.52
CA TYR A 43 4.41 17.53 7.52
C TYR A 43 3.48 18.00 8.64
N GLU A 44 3.95 18.79 9.62
CA GLU A 44 3.13 19.51 10.60
C GLU A 44 2.15 18.61 11.42
N GLY A 45 2.35 17.29 11.40
CA GLY A 45 1.44 16.30 12.01
C GLY A 45 0.35 15.76 11.08
N ARG A 46 -0.53 14.90 11.62
CA ARG A 46 -1.48 14.09 10.82
C ARG A 46 -2.92 14.10 11.35
N LYS A 47 -3.31 15.15 12.09
CA LYS A 47 -4.70 15.31 12.54
C LYS A 47 -5.61 15.43 11.30
N ALA A 48 -6.69 14.66 11.25
CA ALA A 48 -7.62 14.70 10.12
C ALA A 48 -8.16 16.13 9.90
N GLY A 49 -8.37 16.50 8.63
CA GLY A 49 -8.79 17.85 8.24
C GLY A 49 -7.67 18.91 8.22
N THR A 50 -6.41 18.54 8.50
CA THR A 50 -5.26 19.46 8.39
C THR A 50 -4.48 19.29 7.08
N LYS A 51 -3.70 20.31 6.69
CA LYS A 51 -2.79 20.25 5.54
C LYS A 51 -1.74 19.14 5.70
N GLY A 52 -1.23 18.94 6.91
CA GLY A 52 -0.28 17.87 7.22
C GLY A 52 -0.81 16.47 6.94
N ALA A 53 -2.08 16.22 7.31
CA ALA A 53 -2.75 14.96 6.99
C ALA A 53 -2.91 14.74 5.47
N GLU A 54 -3.17 15.80 4.69
CA GLU A 54 -3.20 15.70 3.23
C GLU A 54 -1.83 15.36 2.64
N LYS A 55 -0.76 16.06 3.06
CA LYS A 55 0.62 15.77 2.65
C LYS A 55 0.98 14.32 2.95
N ALA A 56 0.65 13.82 4.15
CA ALA A 56 0.91 12.43 4.56
C ALA A 56 0.18 11.42 3.67
N ARG A 57 -1.11 11.62 3.37
CA ARG A 57 -1.86 10.71 2.49
C ARG A 57 -1.28 10.69 1.07
N LYS A 58 -0.94 11.86 0.51
CA LYS A 58 -0.30 11.94 -0.81
C LYS A 58 1.07 11.28 -0.87
N TYR A 59 1.84 11.38 0.22
CA TYR A 59 3.10 10.65 0.34
C TYR A 59 2.88 9.13 0.27
N ILE A 60 1.95 8.60 1.07
CA ILE A 60 1.64 7.16 1.12
C ILE A 60 1.09 6.66 -0.22
N GLU A 61 0.17 7.38 -0.85
CA GLU A 61 -0.30 7.09 -2.22
C GLU A 61 0.86 7.01 -3.22
N GLY A 62 1.82 7.93 -3.10
CA GLY A 62 3.05 7.90 -3.90
C GLY A 62 3.91 6.67 -3.62
N ARG A 63 4.03 6.24 -2.37
CA ARG A 63 4.73 4.99 -2.00
C ARG A 63 4.04 3.77 -2.60
N PHE A 64 2.71 3.69 -2.53
CA PHE A 64 1.90 2.61 -3.11
C PHE A 64 2.11 2.49 -4.62
N LYS A 65 2.01 3.61 -5.34
CA LYS A 65 2.27 3.65 -6.78
C LYS A 65 3.70 3.20 -7.13
N LYS A 66 4.70 3.65 -6.37
CA LYS A 66 6.12 3.30 -6.60
C LYS A 66 6.40 1.80 -6.46
N ILE A 67 5.67 1.10 -5.58
CA ILE A 67 5.81 -0.35 -5.40
C ILE A 67 4.86 -1.16 -6.29
N GLY A 68 4.06 -0.50 -7.14
CA GLY A 68 3.11 -1.16 -8.04
C GLY A 68 1.82 -1.65 -7.37
N LEU A 69 1.50 -1.15 -6.16
CA LEU A 69 0.25 -1.49 -5.48
C LEU A 69 -0.91 -0.75 -6.15
N LEU A 70 -1.97 -1.48 -6.52
CA LEU A 70 -3.15 -0.93 -7.19
C LEU A 70 -4.20 -0.51 -6.15
N PRO A 71 -5.04 0.50 -6.43
CA PRO A 71 -6.16 0.80 -5.54
C PRO A 71 -7.16 -0.36 -5.53
N LEU A 72 -7.98 -0.43 -4.48
CA LEU A 72 -9.07 -1.41 -4.42
C LEU A 72 -10.00 -1.25 -5.63
N PRO A 73 -10.34 -2.35 -6.35
CA PRO A 73 -11.17 -2.28 -7.57
C PRO A 73 -12.52 -1.60 -7.37
N THR A 74 -13.11 -1.75 -6.18
CA THR A 74 -14.41 -1.16 -5.82
C THR A 74 -14.35 0.35 -5.61
N LEU A 75 -13.18 0.91 -5.30
CA LEU A 75 -13.00 2.34 -5.06
C LEU A 75 -12.45 3.08 -6.28
N GLY A 76 -11.62 2.42 -7.11
CA GLY A 76 -10.95 3.04 -8.27
C GLY A 76 -9.89 4.11 -7.91
N LYS A 77 -9.69 4.38 -6.62
CA LYS A 77 -8.71 5.31 -6.04
C LYS A 77 -8.29 4.81 -4.67
N TYR A 78 -7.19 5.33 -4.14
CA TYR A 78 -6.70 4.92 -2.81
C TYR A 78 -7.47 5.59 -1.66
N GLU A 79 -8.08 6.76 -1.88
CA GLU A 79 -8.77 7.50 -0.81
C GLU A 79 -10.21 6.98 -0.60
N GLN A 80 -10.55 6.62 0.63
CA GLN A 80 -11.92 6.36 1.08
C GLN A 80 -12.32 7.40 2.14
N GLU A 81 -13.35 8.19 1.87
CA GLU A 81 -13.82 9.22 2.79
C GLU A 81 -14.75 8.66 3.87
N PHE A 82 -14.68 9.22 5.06
CA PHE A 82 -15.60 8.95 6.17
C PHE A 82 -15.79 10.22 7.01
N THR A 83 -16.83 10.25 7.84
CA THR A 83 -17.09 11.38 8.74
C THR A 83 -17.13 10.91 10.19
N PHE A 84 -16.69 11.78 11.09
CA PHE A 84 -16.71 11.53 12.53
C PHE A 84 -16.82 12.86 13.28
N LYS A 85 -17.23 12.82 14.54
CA LYS A 85 -17.17 13.98 15.44
C LYS A 85 -15.87 13.95 16.22
N ASP A 86 -15.18 15.08 16.31
CA ASP A 86 -14.01 15.20 17.17
C ASP A 86 -14.38 15.44 18.64
N ASN A 87 -13.37 15.66 19.48
CA ASN A 87 -13.55 15.92 20.92
C ASN A 87 -14.24 17.27 21.23
N THR A 88 -14.55 18.07 20.21
CA THR A 88 -15.29 19.35 20.31
C THR A 88 -16.68 19.25 19.67
N ASP A 89 -17.15 18.04 19.38
CA ASP A 89 -18.40 17.74 18.66
C ASP A 89 -18.46 18.26 17.21
N LYS A 90 -17.33 18.74 16.68
CA LYS A 90 -17.24 19.22 15.31
C LYS A 90 -17.22 18.04 14.34
N LEU A 91 -18.07 18.09 13.31
CA LEU A 91 -18.04 17.11 12.23
C LEU A 91 -16.78 17.32 11.39
N VAL A 92 -15.97 16.27 11.25
CA VAL A 92 -14.72 16.25 10.50
C VAL A 92 -14.79 15.14 9.45
N THR A 93 -14.33 15.44 8.24
CA THR A 93 -14.15 14.44 7.18
C THR A 93 -12.74 13.85 7.26
N GLY A 94 -12.66 12.56 7.54
CA GLY A 94 -11.44 11.76 7.46
C GLY A 94 -11.32 11.07 6.11
N LYS A 95 -10.09 10.65 5.76
CA LYS A 95 -9.82 9.86 4.55
C LYS A 95 -8.86 8.73 4.87
N ASN A 96 -9.29 7.49 4.70
CA ASN A 96 -8.41 6.32 4.69
C ASN A 96 -7.63 6.29 3.37
N VAL A 97 -6.45 5.65 3.38
CA VAL A 97 -5.67 5.34 2.17
C VAL A 97 -5.53 3.82 2.08
N LEU A 98 -6.16 3.22 1.07
CA LEU A 98 -6.33 1.78 0.90
C LEU A 98 -5.74 1.32 -0.43
N GLY A 99 -4.91 0.28 -0.43
CA GLY A 99 -4.30 -0.35 -1.61
C GLY A 99 -4.14 -1.85 -1.41
#